data_AF-A0A2S9ITG1-F1
#
_entry.id   AF-A0A2S9ITG1-F1
#
_cell.length_a   1.000
_cell.length_b   1.000
_cell.length_c   1.000
_cell.angle_alpha   90.00
_cell.angle_beta   90.00
_cell.angle_gamma   90.00
#
_symmetry.space_group_name_H-M   'P 1'
#
loop_
_entity.id
_entity.type
_entity.pdbx_description
1 polymer ?
#
loop_
_entity_poly.entity_id
_entity_poly.type
_entity_poly.pdbx_seq_one_letter_code
_entity_poly.pdbx_strand_id
1 'polypeptide(L)'
;MPNYRVKETWFPTEIAIEPNPLIGIVENEGRFYNFQFIDGEIKSHNAVSKIDTYWNEFQDKHPAYLHVGIPLSYHFCDNEKDADECAELVRSGIKQATTHSLSWLHINNEKMPAEGDLAIVTDWNGNPVAVTKTTKVEIVQFKDITPEYAFIEGEGDKSLSYWKEVHWAYYTRELSEYNLKPTLDMELVCEYFETIWPVVDAGMKIEMEPAFSINR
;
A
#
# COMPACT_ATOMS: atom_id res chain seq x y z
N MET A 1 -12.52 39.63 -29.71
CA MET A 1 -12.30 38.53 -28.76
C MET A 1 -12.77 37.26 -29.45
N PRO A 2 -11.89 36.31 -29.80
CA PRO A 2 -12.33 35.08 -30.42
C PRO A 2 -13.02 34.21 -29.38
N ASN A 3 -14.26 33.83 -29.69
CA ASN A 3 -15.08 32.94 -28.89
C ASN A 3 -14.47 31.53 -28.90
N TYR A 4 -13.84 31.10 -27.81
CA TYR A 4 -13.46 29.70 -27.65
C TYR A 4 -14.67 28.92 -27.11
N ARG A 5 -15.17 27.98 -27.92
CA ARG A 5 -16.18 27.01 -27.49
C ARG A 5 -15.47 25.83 -26.83
N VAL A 6 -15.43 25.83 -25.50
CA VAL A 6 -15.14 24.63 -24.71
C VAL A 6 -16.34 23.69 -24.89
N LYS A 7 -16.13 22.56 -25.57
CA LYS A 7 -17.15 21.50 -25.58
C LYS A 7 -17.15 20.87 -24.19
N GLU A 8 -18.14 21.27 -23.39
CA GLU A 8 -18.68 20.54 -22.25
C GLU A 8 -17.64 19.97 -21.27
N THR A 9 -17.10 20.81 -20.37
CA THR A 9 -17.05 20.54 -18.92
C THR A 9 -16.49 21.74 -18.16
N TRP A 10 -16.97 21.84 -16.93
CA TRP A 10 -17.04 22.96 -15.98
C TRP A 10 -15.70 23.43 -15.40
N PHE A 11 -15.38 24.72 -15.52
CA PHE A 11 -14.62 25.48 -14.51
C PHE A 11 -15.16 26.92 -14.43
N PRO A 12 -15.41 27.49 -13.23
CA PRO A 12 -15.96 28.83 -13.10
C PRO A 12 -14.86 29.90 -13.21
N THR A 13 -15.09 30.86 -14.12
CA THR A 13 -14.63 32.27 -14.17
C THR A 13 -13.13 32.60 -14.16
N GLU A 14 -12.71 33.24 -15.27
CA GLU A 14 -11.61 34.21 -15.45
C GLU A 14 -10.40 34.07 -14.51
N ILE A 15 -9.55 33.08 -14.77
CA ILE A 15 -8.17 33.08 -14.29
C ILE A 15 -7.28 33.39 -15.49
N ALA A 16 -6.49 34.46 -15.38
CA ALA A 16 -5.36 34.68 -16.27
C ALA A 16 -4.33 33.59 -15.98
N ILE A 17 -4.25 32.61 -16.87
CA ILE A 17 -3.36 31.47 -16.72
C ILE A 17 -2.08 31.72 -17.54
N GLU A 18 -0.98 32.00 -16.84
CA GLU A 18 0.39 31.77 -17.33
C GLU A 18 1.29 31.29 -16.17
N PRO A 19 2.33 30.45 -16.42
CA PRO A 19 2.86 30.08 -17.72
C PRO A 19 2.35 28.72 -18.19
N ASN A 20 1.74 28.76 -19.37
CA ASN A 20 1.65 27.64 -20.29
C ASN A 20 3.02 26.92 -20.41
N PRO A 21 3.11 25.59 -20.20
CA PRO A 21 2.00 24.65 -20.03
C PRO A 21 1.55 24.47 -18.57
N LEU A 22 0.22 24.39 -18.36
CA LEU A 22 -0.36 23.92 -17.09
C LEU A 22 -0.59 22.42 -17.17
N ILE A 23 -0.05 21.67 -16.21
CA ILE A 23 -0.20 20.21 -16.11
C ILE A 23 -1.02 19.91 -14.86
N GLY A 24 -1.98 19.00 -14.96
CA GLY A 24 -2.78 18.58 -13.81
C GLY A 24 -3.47 17.23 -14.04
N ILE A 25 -4.10 16.74 -12.98
CA ILE A 25 -4.88 15.50 -12.98
C ILE A 25 -6.36 15.86 -12.79
N VAL A 26 -7.25 15.22 -13.55
CA VAL A 26 -8.71 15.34 -13.43
C VAL A 26 -9.35 13.98 -13.27
N GLU A 27 -10.27 13.84 -12.31
CA GLU A 27 -11.12 12.66 -12.17
C GLU A 27 -12.40 12.81 -13.03
N ASN A 28 -12.75 11.78 -13.78
CA ASN A 28 -14.03 11.67 -14.50
C ASN A 28 -14.54 10.23 -14.42
N GLU A 29 -15.74 10.03 -13.87
CA GLU A 29 -16.38 8.71 -13.68
C GLU A 29 -15.46 7.68 -13.00
N GLY A 30 -14.71 8.09 -11.98
CA GLY A 30 -13.77 7.22 -11.24
C GLY A 30 -12.48 6.86 -11.99
N ARG A 31 -12.21 7.52 -13.12
CA ARG A 31 -10.94 7.42 -13.86
C ARG A 31 -10.19 8.75 -13.80
N PHE A 32 -8.89 8.68 -13.54
CA PHE A 32 -8.02 9.85 -13.50
C PHE A 32 -7.36 10.05 -14.87
N TYR A 33 -7.18 11.30 -15.28
CA TYR A 33 -6.56 11.66 -16.56
C TYR A 33 -5.54 12.77 -16.36
N ASN A 34 -4.36 12.60 -16.96
CA ASN A 34 -3.36 13.67 -17.07
C ASN A 34 -3.79 14.61 -18.18
N PHE A 35 -3.96 15.89 -17.87
CA PHE A 35 -4.18 16.92 -18.86
C PHE A 35 -2.98 17.86 -18.93
N GLN A 36 -2.63 18.25 -20.14
CA GLN A 36 -1.70 19.33 -20.41
C GLN A 36 -2.46 20.41 -21.16
N PHE A 37 -2.54 21.60 -20.56
CA PHE A 37 -3.10 22.78 -21.18
C PHE A 37 -1.98 23.54 -21.90
N ILE A 38 -2.00 23.51 -23.23
CA ILE A 38 -1.05 24.21 -24.10
C ILE A 38 -1.83 25.05 -25.11
N ASP A 39 -1.55 26.34 -25.17
CA ASP A 39 -2.10 27.26 -26.18
C ASP A 39 -3.64 27.28 -26.25
N GLY A 40 -4.31 27.09 -25.10
CA GLY A 40 -5.77 27.05 -25.04
C GLY A 40 -6.39 25.68 -25.30
N GLU A 41 -5.58 24.64 -25.52
CA GLU A 41 -6.02 23.29 -25.84
C GLU A 41 -5.54 22.27 -24.80
N ILE A 42 -6.39 21.28 -24.47
CA ILE A 42 -6.00 20.10 -23.71
C ILE A 42 -5.39 19.08 -24.69
N LYS A 43 -4.09 18.78 -24.55
CA LYS A 43 -3.36 17.97 -25.55
C LYS A 43 -3.11 16.51 -25.17
N SER A 44 -3.35 16.10 -23.93
CA SER A 44 -3.28 14.68 -23.52
C SER A 44 -4.48 14.31 -22.65
N HIS A 45 -5.00 13.10 -22.84
CA HIS A 45 -6.06 12.49 -22.03
C HIS A 45 -5.72 11.02 -21.74
N ASN A 46 -4.48 10.74 -21.34
CA ASN A 46 -4.14 9.36 -21.00
C ASN A 46 -4.74 9.04 -19.63
N ALA A 47 -5.42 7.90 -19.54
CA ALA A 47 -5.86 7.37 -18.26
C ALA A 47 -4.63 7.18 -17.36
N VAL A 48 -4.73 7.72 -16.16
CA VAL A 48 -3.74 7.65 -15.09
C VAL A 48 -4.29 6.65 -14.09
N SER A 49 -3.47 5.69 -13.67
CA SER A 49 -3.93 4.70 -12.71
C SER A 49 -4.17 5.35 -11.34
N LYS A 50 -4.96 4.68 -10.50
CA LYS A 50 -5.13 5.09 -9.09
C LYS A 50 -3.77 5.13 -8.37
N ILE A 51 -2.88 4.20 -8.71
CA ILE A 51 -1.50 4.13 -8.20
C ILE A 51 -0.69 5.37 -8.58
N ASP A 52 -0.69 5.74 -9.86
CA ASP A 52 0.03 6.93 -10.33
C ASP A 52 -0.46 8.20 -9.61
N THR A 53 -1.77 8.34 -9.47
CA THR A 53 -2.41 9.49 -8.80
C THR A 53 -1.97 9.56 -7.34
N TYR A 54 -2.09 8.45 -6.62
CA TYR A 54 -1.71 8.35 -5.21
C TYR A 54 -0.22 8.57 -4.97
N TRP A 55 0.63 8.07 -5.87
CA TRP A 55 2.08 8.30 -5.80
C TRP A 55 2.44 9.76 -6.03
N ASN A 56 1.81 10.43 -7.01
CA ASN A 56 2.02 11.85 -7.26
C ASN A 56 1.58 12.69 -6.04
N GLU A 57 0.43 12.37 -5.42
CA GLU A 57 0.00 13.00 -4.17
C GLU A 57 1.02 12.83 -3.05
N PHE A 58 1.58 11.62 -2.90
CA PHE A 58 2.64 11.37 -1.94
C PHE A 58 3.88 12.23 -2.21
N GLN A 59 4.35 12.30 -3.47
CA GLN A 59 5.53 13.07 -3.86
C GLN A 59 5.33 14.59 -3.69
N ASP A 60 4.12 15.10 -3.96
CA ASP A 60 3.77 16.51 -3.73
C ASP A 60 3.91 16.90 -2.25
N LYS A 61 3.59 15.97 -1.34
CA LYS A 61 3.74 16.15 0.11
C LYS A 61 5.16 15.83 0.61
N HIS A 62 5.93 15.05 -0.15
CA HIS A 62 7.28 14.63 0.20
C HIS A 62 8.26 14.91 -0.95
N PRO A 63 8.67 16.18 -1.18
CA PRO A 63 9.53 16.56 -2.30
C PRO A 63 10.86 15.80 -2.39
N ALA A 64 11.32 15.22 -1.27
CA ALA A 64 12.48 14.34 -1.24
C ALA A 64 12.36 13.11 -2.16
N TYR A 65 11.14 12.68 -2.49
CA TYR A 65 10.88 11.50 -3.34
C TYR A 65 10.56 11.84 -4.80
N LEU A 66 10.62 13.10 -5.23
CA LEU A 66 10.30 13.52 -6.61
C LEU A 66 11.13 12.84 -7.70
N HIS A 67 12.33 12.37 -7.35
CA HIS A 67 13.25 11.69 -8.27
C HIS A 67 13.11 10.17 -8.25
N VAL A 68 12.23 9.64 -7.40
CA VAL A 68 12.00 8.20 -7.23
C VAL A 68 10.84 7.78 -8.12
N GLY A 69 11.03 6.73 -8.91
CA GLY A 69 9.96 6.14 -9.72
C GLY A 69 8.86 5.52 -8.86
N ILE A 70 7.72 5.23 -9.46
CA ILE A 70 6.60 4.56 -8.77
C ILE A 70 7.08 3.19 -8.28
N PRO A 71 6.94 2.89 -6.97
CA PRO A 71 7.33 1.60 -6.42
C PRO A 71 6.33 0.49 -6.80
N LEU A 72 6.67 -0.75 -6.42
CA LEU A 72 5.73 -1.88 -6.54
C LEU A 72 4.46 -1.61 -5.73
N SER A 73 3.31 -2.02 -6.26
CA SER A 73 2.03 -1.99 -5.55
C SER A 73 1.47 -3.39 -5.35
N TYR A 74 0.99 -3.71 -4.15
CA TYR A 74 0.40 -5.01 -3.82
C TYR A 74 -0.56 -4.92 -2.64
N HIS A 75 -1.47 -5.90 -2.52
CA HIS A 75 -2.23 -6.13 -1.30
C HIS A 75 -1.58 -7.25 -0.48
N PHE A 76 -1.80 -7.24 0.83
CA PHE A 76 -1.42 -8.37 1.68
C PHE A 76 -2.42 -9.52 1.54
N CYS A 77 -2.02 -10.70 2.03
CA CYS A 77 -2.86 -11.89 2.13
C CYS A 77 -3.40 -12.41 0.78
N ASP A 78 -4.07 -13.57 0.83
CA ASP A 78 -4.56 -14.30 -0.34
C ASP A 78 -6.10 -14.36 -0.42
N ASN A 79 -6.79 -13.54 0.38
CA ASN A 79 -8.25 -13.39 0.33
C ASN A 79 -8.68 -11.94 0.64
N GLU A 80 -9.85 -11.56 0.14
CA GLU A 80 -10.39 -10.20 0.19
C GLU A 80 -10.47 -9.63 1.60
N LYS A 81 -11.02 -10.41 2.53
CA LYS A 81 -11.21 -9.96 3.91
C LYS A 81 -9.87 -9.62 4.57
N ASP A 82 -8.92 -10.54 4.53
CA ASP A 82 -7.64 -10.35 5.23
C ASP A 82 -6.78 -9.30 4.53
N ALA A 83 -6.89 -9.17 3.20
CA ALA A 83 -6.21 -8.13 2.43
C ALA A 83 -6.68 -6.72 2.84
N ASP A 84 -8.01 -6.52 2.89
CA ASP A 84 -8.60 -5.24 3.28
C ASP A 84 -8.33 -4.91 4.76
N GLU A 85 -8.38 -5.91 5.65
CA GLU A 85 -8.03 -5.75 7.07
C GLU A 85 -6.55 -5.35 7.23
N CYS A 86 -5.63 -6.04 6.54
CA CYS A 86 -4.20 -5.70 6.57
C CYS A 86 -3.92 -4.32 5.99
N ALA A 87 -4.58 -3.95 4.89
CA ALA A 87 -4.47 -2.64 4.27
C ALA A 87 -4.82 -1.52 5.27
N GLU A 88 -5.90 -1.69 6.03
CA GLU A 88 -6.32 -0.75 7.07
C GLU A 88 -5.34 -0.71 8.25
N LEU A 89 -4.83 -1.87 8.68
CA LEU A 89 -3.82 -1.93 9.76
C LEU A 89 -2.54 -1.19 9.37
N VAL A 90 -2.08 -1.31 8.12
CA VAL A 90 -0.92 -0.55 7.62
C VAL A 90 -1.23 0.94 7.55
N ARG A 91 -2.39 1.31 7.00
CA ARG A 91 -2.83 2.72 6.90
C ARG A 91 -2.90 3.38 8.28
N SER A 92 -3.36 2.66 9.29
CA SER A 92 -3.43 3.10 10.69
C SER A 92 -2.10 3.01 11.45
N GLY A 93 -1.03 2.58 10.78
CA GLY A 93 0.31 2.46 11.37
C GLY A 93 0.45 1.34 12.40
N ILE A 94 -0.49 0.39 12.44
CA ILE A 94 -0.52 -0.73 13.38
C ILE A 94 0.32 -1.90 12.88
N LYS A 95 0.13 -2.30 11.62
CA LYS A 95 0.96 -3.34 10.97
C LYS A 95 2.20 -2.65 10.40
N GLN A 96 3.37 -3.00 10.94
CA GLN A 96 4.68 -2.45 10.58
C GLN A 96 5.72 -3.53 10.28
N ALA A 97 5.25 -4.76 10.03
CA ALA A 97 6.07 -5.85 9.56
C ALA A 97 5.28 -6.80 8.65
N THR A 98 6.01 -7.54 7.82
CA THR A 98 5.48 -8.63 6.99
C THR A 98 6.51 -9.73 6.85
N THR A 99 6.06 -10.96 6.58
CA THR A 99 6.92 -12.14 6.63
C THR A 99 6.79 -12.99 5.39
N HIS A 100 7.87 -13.06 4.59
CA HIS A 100 7.92 -13.86 3.37
C HIS A 100 8.54 -15.22 3.62
N SER A 101 8.13 -16.23 2.86
CA SER A 101 8.83 -17.52 2.80
C SER A 101 10.10 -17.39 1.95
N LEU A 102 11.29 -17.64 2.53
CA LEU A 102 12.54 -17.52 1.78
C LEU A 102 12.60 -18.50 0.60
N SER A 103 12.04 -19.71 0.78
CA SER A 103 11.97 -20.70 -0.30
C SER A 103 11.05 -20.24 -1.43
N TRP A 104 9.92 -19.61 -1.11
CA TRP A 104 9.01 -19.08 -2.12
C TRP A 104 9.68 -17.98 -2.95
N LEU A 105 10.37 -17.04 -2.31
CA LEU A 105 11.12 -15.98 -3.02
C LEU A 105 12.15 -16.58 -3.98
N HIS A 106 12.92 -17.59 -3.54
CA HIS A 106 13.91 -18.25 -4.39
C HIS A 106 13.28 -19.02 -5.54
N ILE A 107 12.20 -19.76 -5.31
CA ILE A 107 11.54 -20.58 -6.34
C ILE A 107 10.95 -19.70 -7.45
N ASN A 108 10.38 -18.55 -7.08
CA ASN A 108 9.77 -17.62 -8.02
C ASN A 108 10.76 -16.58 -8.57
N ASN A 109 12.03 -16.64 -8.17
CA ASN A 109 13.06 -15.68 -8.56
C ASN A 109 12.66 -14.23 -8.24
N GLU A 110 12.00 -14.05 -7.10
CA GLU A 110 11.58 -12.76 -6.57
C GLU A 110 12.76 -12.06 -5.89
N LYS A 111 12.76 -10.72 -5.93
CA LYS A 111 13.80 -9.92 -5.29
C LYS A 111 13.61 -9.98 -3.77
N MET A 112 14.70 -10.21 -3.04
CA MET A 112 14.71 -10.03 -1.58
C MET A 112 14.42 -8.56 -1.22
N PRO A 113 13.56 -8.28 -0.22
CA PRO A 113 13.37 -6.93 0.28
C PRO A 113 14.68 -6.39 0.84
N ALA A 114 14.88 -5.09 0.72
CA ALA A 114 16.05 -4.39 1.24
C ALA A 114 15.65 -3.14 2.02
N GLU A 115 16.47 -2.75 3.00
CA GLU A 115 16.29 -1.49 3.70
C GLU A 115 16.24 -0.32 2.71
N GLY A 116 15.22 0.52 2.85
CA GLY A 116 14.95 1.64 1.96
C GLY A 116 14.06 1.32 0.76
N ASP A 117 13.71 0.05 0.51
CA ASP A 117 12.70 -0.30 -0.48
C ASP A 117 11.36 0.39 -0.12
N LEU A 118 10.63 0.81 -1.15
CA LEU A 118 9.33 1.45 -1.04
C LEU A 118 8.27 0.55 -1.66
N ALA A 119 7.06 0.59 -1.11
CA ALA A 119 5.90 -0.09 -1.66
C ALA A 119 4.63 0.76 -1.51
N ILE A 120 3.69 0.57 -2.42
CA ILE A 120 2.31 1.06 -2.29
C ILE A 120 1.42 -0.12 -1.88
N VAL A 121 0.90 -0.06 -0.67
CA VAL A 121 -0.06 -1.06 -0.20
C VAL A 121 -1.43 -0.73 -0.76
N THR A 122 -2.13 -1.74 -1.26
CA THR A 122 -3.50 -1.62 -1.78
C THR A 122 -4.49 -2.44 -0.96
N ASP A 123 -5.77 -2.11 -1.09
CA ASP A 123 -6.86 -3.02 -0.75
C ASP A 123 -6.96 -4.17 -1.78
N TRP A 124 -7.88 -5.11 -1.57
CA TRP A 124 -8.11 -6.25 -2.46
C TRP A 124 -8.46 -5.84 -3.90
N ASN A 125 -9.14 -4.70 -4.06
CA ASN A 125 -9.57 -4.18 -5.36
C ASN A 125 -8.48 -3.35 -6.06
N GLY A 126 -7.27 -3.28 -5.50
CA GLY A 126 -6.15 -2.53 -6.05
C GLY A 126 -6.23 -1.02 -5.83
N ASN A 127 -7.07 -0.55 -4.90
CA ASN A 127 -7.07 0.86 -4.51
C ASN A 127 -5.90 1.11 -3.55
N PRO A 128 -5.02 2.09 -3.82
CA PRO A 128 -3.90 2.38 -2.92
C PRO A 128 -4.39 2.94 -1.58
N VAL A 129 -3.82 2.43 -0.50
CA VAL A 129 -4.17 2.82 0.88
C VAL A 129 -3.02 3.45 1.64
N ALA A 130 -1.78 3.06 1.35
CA ALA A 130 -0.59 3.50 2.07
C ALA A 130 0.68 3.41 1.22
N VAL A 131 1.69 4.23 1.56
CA VAL A 131 3.08 4.05 1.14
C VAL A 131 3.88 3.59 2.35
N THR A 132 4.65 2.52 2.18
CA THR A 132 5.55 1.99 3.21
C THR A 132 7.01 2.12 2.78
N LYS A 133 7.90 2.15 3.76
CA LYS A 133 9.35 2.08 3.56
C LYS A 133 9.95 1.01 4.46
N THR A 134 10.64 0.05 3.86
CA THR A 134 11.36 -0.99 4.58
C THR A 134 12.48 -0.37 5.42
N THR A 135 12.51 -0.67 6.71
CA THR A 135 13.51 -0.15 7.65
C THR A 135 14.51 -1.20 8.12
N LYS A 136 14.15 -2.48 8.01
CA LYS A 136 15.00 -3.59 8.44
C LYS A 136 14.53 -4.89 7.79
N VAL A 137 15.47 -5.79 7.48
CA VAL A 137 15.17 -7.14 7.00
C VAL A 137 16.02 -8.14 7.77
N GLU A 138 15.41 -9.21 8.24
CA GLU A 138 16.07 -10.30 8.97
C GLU A 138 15.64 -11.66 8.43
N ILE A 139 16.53 -12.65 8.50
CA ILE A 139 16.18 -14.04 8.23
C ILE A 139 16.03 -14.76 9.56
N VAL A 140 14.84 -15.32 9.81
CA VAL A 140 14.47 -15.97 11.07
C VAL A 140 13.79 -17.30 10.77
N GLN A 141 14.01 -18.33 11.59
CA GLN A 141 13.27 -19.59 11.44
C GLN A 141 11.85 -19.44 12.00
N PHE A 142 10.86 -20.11 11.40
CA PHE A 142 9.46 -20.03 11.84
C PHE A 142 9.28 -20.28 13.35
N LYS A 143 9.99 -21.26 13.92
CA LYS A 143 9.93 -21.56 15.36
C LYS A 143 10.44 -20.44 16.27
N ASP A 144 11.34 -19.60 15.75
CA ASP A 144 12.07 -18.56 16.48
C ASP A 144 11.40 -17.18 16.37
N ILE A 145 10.26 -17.08 15.69
CA ILE A 145 9.44 -15.87 15.68
C ILE A 145 9.00 -15.51 17.09
N THR A 146 9.20 -14.24 17.44
CA THR A 146 9.02 -13.71 18.78
C THR A 146 7.63 -13.08 18.96
N PRO A 147 7.10 -13.02 20.19
CA PRO A 147 5.87 -12.25 20.48
C PRO A 147 5.99 -10.77 20.09
N GLU A 148 7.17 -10.18 20.25
CA GLU A 148 7.44 -8.79 19.86
C GLU A 148 7.27 -8.59 18.36
N TYR A 149 7.77 -9.52 17.54
CA TYR A 149 7.61 -9.45 16.09
C TYR A 149 6.15 -9.61 15.68
N ALA A 150 5.45 -10.61 16.24
CA ALA A 150 4.01 -10.80 15.98
C ALA A 150 3.20 -9.54 16.36
N PHE A 151 3.59 -8.85 17.43
CA PHE A 151 2.95 -7.61 17.84
C PHE A 151 3.19 -6.45 16.87
N ILE A 152 4.40 -6.34 16.30
CA ILE A 152 4.76 -5.34 15.28
C ILE A 152 4.05 -5.64 13.95
N GLU A 153 3.92 -6.93 13.59
CA GLU A 153 3.15 -7.35 12.43
C GLU A 153 1.66 -7.05 12.60
N GLY A 154 1.14 -7.11 13.84
CA GLY A 154 -0.04 -6.35 14.24
C GLY A 154 -1.39 -6.90 13.83
N GLU A 155 -1.45 -8.08 13.21
CA GLU A 155 -2.69 -8.75 12.81
C GLU A 155 -3.44 -9.40 13.98
N GLY A 156 -4.76 -9.56 13.83
CA GLY A 156 -5.63 -10.22 14.80
C GLY A 156 -5.53 -9.62 16.21
N ASP A 157 -5.28 -10.46 17.20
CA ASP A 157 -5.08 -10.07 18.59
C ASP A 157 -3.61 -9.70 18.93
N LYS A 158 -2.75 -9.63 17.90
CA LYS A 158 -1.31 -9.31 17.99
C LYS A 158 -0.50 -10.35 18.79
N SER A 159 -1.06 -11.53 19.04
CA SER A 159 -0.40 -12.60 19.78
C SER A 159 0.47 -13.47 18.87
N LEU A 160 1.53 -14.05 19.45
CA LEU A 160 2.34 -15.06 18.77
C LEU A 160 1.51 -16.31 18.41
N SER A 161 0.52 -16.67 19.23
CA SER A 161 -0.37 -17.80 18.96
C SER A 161 -1.17 -17.59 17.67
N TYR A 162 -1.81 -16.42 17.55
CA TYR A 162 -2.56 -16.05 16.35
C TYR A 162 -1.65 -16.02 15.14
N TRP A 163 -0.50 -15.34 15.26
CA TRP A 163 0.51 -15.28 14.20
C TRP A 163 0.90 -16.66 13.68
N LYS A 164 1.25 -17.60 14.58
CA LYS A 164 1.65 -18.96 14.21
C LYS A 164 0.54 -19.73 13.52
N GLU A 165 -0.70 -19.57 13.98
CA GLU A 165 -1.86 -20.25 13.38
C GLU A 165 -2.09 -19.79 11.94
N VAL A 166 -2.20 -18.47 11.73
CA VAL A 166 -2.54 -17.92 10.40
C VAL A 166 -1.39 -18.08 9.40
N HIS A 167 -0.14 -17.87 9.84
CA HIS A 167 1.02 -18.04 8.96
C HIS A 167 1.27 -19.50 8.60
N TRP A 168 1.05 -20.45 9.52
CA TRP A 168 1.16 -21.87 9.20
C TRP A 168 0.12 -22.29 8.15
N ALA A 169 -1.11 -21.79 8.28
CA ALA A 169 -2.16 -22.04 7.29
C ALA A 169 -1.82 -21.41 5.93
N TYR A 170 -1.29 -20.17 5.92
CA TYR A 170 -0.86 -19.47 4.71
C TYR A 170 0.28 -20.22 4.00
N TYR A 171 1.40 -20.48 4.69
CA TYR A 171 2.54 -21.20 4.10
C TYR A 171 2.19 -22.62 3.67
N THR A 172 1.20 -23.26 4.30
CA THR A 172 0.69 -24.55 3.82
C THR A 172 0.07 -24.42 2.42
N ARG A 173 -0.67 -23.35 2.14
CA ARG A 173 -1.26 -23.11 0.82
C ARG A 173 -0.19 -22.69 -0.18
N GLU A 174 0.60 -21.69 0.15
CA GLU A 174 1.67 -21.13 -0.69
C GLU A 174 2.66 -22.21 -1.16
N LEU A 175 3.14 -23.06 -0.25
CA LEU A 175 4.14 -24.07 -0.58
C LEU A 175 3.55 -25.32 -1.26
N SER A 176 2.24 -25.53 -1.14
CA SER A 176 1.59 -26.71 -1.73
C SER A 176 1.67 -26.72 -3.26
N GLU A 177 1.71 -25.55 -3.89
CA GLU A 177 1.86 -25.40 -5.35
C GLU A 177 3.16 -26.02 -5.87
N TYR A 178 4.18 -26.11 -5.00
CA TYR A 178 5.49 -26.68 -5.31
C TYR A 178 5.68 -28.08 -4.71
N ASN A 179 4.62 -28.72 -4.21
CA ASN A 179 4.67 -29.97 -3.45
C ASN A 179 5.56 -29.89 -2.19
N LEU A 180 5.70 -28.69 -1.61
CA LEU A 180 6.42 -28.44 -0.37
C LEU A 180 5.44 -28.28 0.79
N LYS A 181 5.97 -28.31 2.01
CA LYS A 181 5.20 -28.10 3.25
C LYS A 181 5.97 -27.19 4.19
N PRO A 182 5.29 -26.35 4.98
CA PRO A 182 5.96 -25.57 6.01
C PRO A 182 6.60 -26.51 7.04
N THR A 183 7.74 -26.06 7.58
CA THR A 183 8.43 -26.75 8.67
C THR A 183 8.78 -25.73 9.74
N LEU A 184 9.00 -26.19 10.97
CA LEU A 184 9.40 -25.29 12.06
C LEU A 184 10.76 -24.62 11.82
N ASP A 185 11.62 -25.25 11.02
CA ASP A 185 12.96 -24.75 10.68
C ASP A 185 12.98 -23.95 9.36
N MET A 186 11.81 -23.74 8.71
CA MET A 186 11.78 -22.96 7.47
C MET A 186 12.24 -21.53 7.73
N GLU A 187 13.09 -21.03 6.84
CA GLU A 187 13.59 -19.66 6.91
C GLU A 187 12.55 -18.69 6.35
N LEU A 188 12.31 -17.65 7.12
CA LEU A 188 11.41 -16.57 6.82
C LEU A 188 12.21 -15.29 6.64
N VAL A 189 11.78 -14.45 5.71
CA VAL A 189 12.30 -13.11 5.52
C VAL A 189 11.36 -12.16 6.27
N CYS A 190 11.76 -11.78 7.47
CA CYS A 190 11.07 -10.84 8.33
C CYS A 190 11.41 -9.42 7.89
N GLU A 191 10.44 -8.73 7.29
CA GLU A 191 10.56 -7.37 6.80
C GLU A 191 9.86 -6.42 7.76
N TYR A 192 10.60 -5.45 8.29
CA TYR A 192 10.04 -4.35 9.07
C TYR A 192 9.94 -3.13 8.17
N PHE A 193 8.85 -2.38 8.29
CA PHE A 193 8.64 -1.17 7.53
C PHE A 193 7.99 -0.09 8.39
N GLU A 194 7.96 1.13 7.86
CA GLU A 194 7.20 2.24 8.38
C GLU A 194 6.17 2.70 7.35
N THR A 195 4.93 2.93 7.77
CA THR A 195 3.95 3.67 7.00
C THR A 195 4.35 5.14 6.92
N ILE A 196 4.74 5.61 5.74
CA ILE A 196 5.17 7.00 5.51
C ILE A 196 4.08 7.86 4.86
N TRP A 197 2.99 7.23 4.39
CA TRP A 197 1.80 7.90 3.88
C TRP A 197 0.57 6.98 3.98
N PRO A 198 -0.63 7.48 4.34
CA PRO A 198 -0.87 8.81 4.87
C PRO A 198 -0.17 9.03 6.22
N VAL A 199 0.08 10.28 6.60
CA VAL A 199 0.61 10.58 7.93
C VAL A 199 -0.46 10.24 8.96
N VAL A 200 -0.19 9.23 9.80
CA VAL A 200 -1.04 8.90 10.93
C VAL A 200 -0.68 9.87 12.06
N ASP A 201 -1.54 10.84 12.35
CA ASP A 201 -1.33 11.74 13.49
C ASP A 201 -1.27 10.89 14.76
N ALA A 202 -0.13 10.95 15.47
CA ALA A 202 0.14 10.21 16.71
C ALA A 202 -0.85 10.52 17.87
N GLY A 203 -1.86 11.38 17.63
CA GLY A 203 -2.91 11.77 18.57
C GLY A 203 -4.29 11.15 18.33
N MET A 204 -4.53 10.44 17.21
CA MET A 204 -5.85 9.85 16.95
C MET A 204 -5.89 8.40 17.44
N LYS A 205 -6.01 8.23 18.77
CA LYS A 205 -6.48 6.96 19.33
C LYS A 205 -7.89 6.74 18.82
N ILE A 206 -8.04 5.83 17.87
CA ILE A 206 -9.35 5.32 17.47
C ILE A 206 -9.88 4.56 18.69
N GLU A 207 -10.78 5.19 19.45
CA GLU A 207 -11.57 4.48 20.46
C GLU A 207 -12.44 3.48 19.72
N MET A 208 -12.00 2.21 19.66
CA MET A 208 -12.90 1.13 19.30
C MET A 208 -13.92 1.00 20.42
N GLU A 209 -15.18 1.33 20.13
CA GLU A 209 -16.26 1.06 21.07
C GLU A 209 -16.31 -0.45 21.39
N PRO A 210 -16.37 -0.84 22.67
CA PRO A 210 -16.47 -2.25 23.02
C PRO A 210 -17.80 -2.81 22.52
N ALA A 211 -17.71 -3.88 21.74
CA ALA A 211 -18.84 -4.64 21.25
C ALA A 211 -19.77 -5.04 22.40
N PHE A 212 -21.05 -4.66 22.24
CA PHE A 212 -22.25 -5.16 22.91
C PHE A 212 -22.04 -6.16 24.08
N SER A 213 -22.18 -5.66 25.30
CA SER A 213 -22.52 -6.49 26.46
C SER A 213 -23.93 -7.05 26.30
N ILE A 214 -24.02 -8.35 26.03
CA ILE A 214 -25.29 -9.10 26.10
C ILE A 214 -25.61 -9.27 27.59
N ASN A 215 -26.61 -8.53 28.07
CA ASN A 215 -27.14 -8.73 29.42
C ASN A 215 -27.86 -10.09 29.52
N ARG A 216 -27.55 -10.82 30.59
CA ARG A 216 -28.25 -12.04 31.03
C ARG A 216 -29.67 -11.76 31.49
#